data_AF-A0A3C2B7W3-F1
#
_entry.id   AF-A0A3C2B7W3-F1
#
_cell.length_a   1.000
_cell.length_b   1.000
_cell.length_c   1.000
_cell.angle_alpha   90.00
_cell.angle_beta   90.00
_cell.angle_gamma   90.00
#
_symmetry.space_group_name_H-M   'P 1'
#
loop_
_entity.id
_entity.type
_entity.pdbx_description
1 polymer ?
#
loop_
_entity_poly.entity_id
_entity_poly.type
_entity_poly.pdbx_seq_one_letter_code
_entity_poly.pdbx_strand_id
1 'polypeptide(L)'
;LRLLDPSLSSPGAIKAEKVFAKVRELLGGVLIEDLPIPFTAVASDLFAGREVWFQSGPADVAIRASIAIPSVITPVMHNGRLLADGGLLNPVPIAPLAAASADATVAVSLGGDRKGLSGAGPAHESGALCPGVEWA
;
A
#
# COMPACT_ATOMS: atom_id res chain seq x y z
N LEU A 1 13.70 6.43 -25.51
CA LEU A 1 14.08 6.37 -24.09
C LEU A 1 14.22 4.90 -23.68
N ARG A 2 15.40 4.32 -23.90
CA ARG A 2 15.79 2.99 -23.40
C ARG A 2 16.78 3.23 -22.28
N LEU A 3 16.42 2.93 -21.04
CA LEU A 3 17.36 2.85 -19.91
C LEU A 3 16.69 2.05 -18.78
N LEU A 4 16.71 0.72 -18.92
CA LEU A 4 16.62 -0.23 -17.83
C LEU A 4 17.51 -1.38 -18.27
N ASP A 5 18.70 -1.43 -17.69
CA ASP A 5 19.67 -2.49 -17.90
C ASP A 5 19.37 -3.58 -16.85
N PRO A 6 18.82 -4.74 -17.22
CA PRO A 6 18.48 -5.78 -16.27
C PRO A 6 19.77 -6.54 -15.92
N SER A 7 20.64 -5.91 -15.13
CA SER A 7 21.66 -6.67 -14.41
C SER A 7 21.00 -7.35 -13.21
N LEU A 8 20.52 -8.58 -13.42
CA LEU A 8 20.00 -9.49 -12.39
C LEU A 8 21.05 -9.90 -11.32
N SER A 9 22.17 -9.18 -11.23
CA SER A 9 23.31 -9.47 -10.37
C SER A 9 23.75 -8.24 -9.57
N SER A 10 22.80 -7.37 -9.21
CA SER A 10 23.08 -6.27 -8.28
C SER A 10 23.08 -6.79 -6.84
N PRO A 11 23.97 -6.28 -5.95
CA PRO A 11 23.98 -6.65 -4.53
C PRO A 11 22.63 -6.42 -3.80
N GLY A 12 21.74 -5.61 -4.39
CA GLY A 12 20.39 -5.35 -3.88
C GLY A 12 19.42 -6.52 -4.09
N ALA A 13 19.50 -7.20 -5.24
CA ALA A 13 18.65 -8.35 -5.56
C ALA A 13 18.84 -9.48 -4.52
N ILE A 14 20.11 -9.87 -4.26
CA ILE A 14 20.49 -10.90 -3.28
C ILE A 14 19.95 -10.61 -1.88
N LYS A 15 19.90 -9.33 -1.48
CA LYS A 15 19.32 -8.92 -0.19
C LYS A 15 17.80 -9.07 -0.18
N ALA A 16 17.14 -8.66 -1.26
CA ALA A 16 15.69 -8.79 -1.40
C ALA A 16 15.25 -10.26 -1.37
N GLU A 17 15.95 -11.16 -2.07
CA GLU A 17 15.64 -12.59 -2.04
C GLU A 17 15.71 -13.18 -0.62
N LYS A 18 16.69 -12.77 0.19
CA LYS A 18 16.78 -13.18 1.61
C LYS A 18 15.63 -12.65 2.44
N VAL A 19 15.22 -11.40 2.24
CA VAL A 19 14.06 -10.83 2.93
C VAL A 19 12.79 -11.61 2.58
N PHE A 20 12.58 -11.91 1.30
CA PHE A 20 11.41 -12.70 0.87
C PHE A 20 11.44 -14.12 1.39
N ALA A 21 12.61 -14.77 1.42
CA ALA A 21 12.75 -16.09 2.04
C ALA A 21 12.33 -16.06 3.51
N LYS A 22 12.72 -15.00 4.25
CA LYS A 22 12.35 -14.87 5.66
C LYS A 22 10.88 -14.52 5.87
N VAL A 23 10.31 -13.65 5.03
CA VAL A 23 8.86 -13.37 5.02
C VAL A 23 8.07 -14.64 4.77
N ARG A 24 8.47 -15.46 3.79
CA ARG A 24 7.83 -16.74 3.49
C ARG A 24 7.92 -17.72 4.66
N GLU A 25 9.06 -17.78 5.35
CA GLU A 25 9.24 -18.60 6.56
C GLU A 25 8.31 -18.14 7.69
N LEU A 26 8.22 -16.82 7.94
CA LEU A 26 7.36 -16.24 8.97
C LEU A 26 5.86 -16.48 8.70
N LEU A 27 5.46 -16.38 7.42
CA LEU A 27 4.07 -16.57 7.02
C LEU A 27 3.66 -18.04 6.91
N GLY A 28 4.61 -18.97 6.88
CA GLY A 28 4.33 -20.41 6.85
C GLY A 28 3.48 -20.88 5.64
N GLY A 29 3.43 -20.10 4.56
CA GLY A 29 2.59 -20.41 3.39
C GLY A 29 1.09 -20.19 3.60
N VAL A 30 0.69 -19.37 4.58
CA VAL A 30 -0.70 -19.02 4.83
C VAL A 30 -1.36 -18.32 3.63
N LEU A 31 -2.64 -18.58 3.43
CA LEU A 31 -3.47 -17.87 2.46
C LEU A 31 -4.08 -16.62 3.12
N ILE A 32 -4.32 -15.58 2.34
CA ILE A 32 -4.88 -14.31 2.85
C ILE A 32 -6.25 -14.54 3.50
N GLU A 33 -7.08 -15.39 2.91
CA GLU A 33 -8.41 -15.75 3.40
C GLU A 33 -8.39 -16.52 4.72
N ASP A 34 -7.26 -17.16 5.07
CA ASP A 34 -7.10 -17.93 6.31
C ASP A 34 -6.58 -17.05 7.47
N LEU A 35 -6.28 -15.78 7.22
CA LEU A 35 -5.79 -14.87 8.25
C LEU A 35 -6.90 -14.52 9.24
N PRO A 36 -6.59 -14.42 10.55
CA PRO A 36 -7.59 -14.09 11.58
C PRO A 36 -8.13 -12.65 11.45
N ILE A 37 -7.44 -11.79 10.72
CA ILE A 37 -7.83 -10.41 10.46
C ILE A 37 -7.92 -10.24 8.94
N PRO A 38 -9.04 -9.73 8.39
CA PRO A 38 -9.15 -9.43 6.96
C PRO A 38 -8.00 -8.55 6.49
N PHE A 39 -7.30 -9.01 5.47
CA PHE A 39 -6.09 -8.38 4.97
C PHE A 39 -6.24 -8.04 3.49
N THR A 40 -5.71 -6.90 3.09
CA THR A 40 -5.60 -6.53 1.68
C THR A 40 -4.21 -5.98 1.42
N ALA A 41 -3.45 -6.60 0.52
CA ALA A 41 -2.24 -6.01 -0.02
C ALA A 41 -2.55 -5.23 -1.30
N VAL A 42 -1.98 -4.04 -1.43
CA VAL A 42 -2.15 -3.18 -2.61
C VAL A 42 -0.85 -3.14 -3.38
N ALA A 43 -0.91 -3.42 -4.68
CA ALA A 43 0.21 -3.27 -5.61
C ALA A 43 -0.20 -2.36 -6.77
N SER A 44 0.79 -1.87 -7.51
CA SER A 44 0.60 -1.02 -8.69
C SER A 44 0.87 -1.81 -9.97
N ASP A 45 -0.11 -1.88 -10.87
CA ASP A 45 0.08 -2.41 -12.22
C ASP A 45 0.77 -1.35 -13.08
N LEU A 46 2.05 -1.56 -13.40
CA LEU A 46 2.88 -0.58 -14.09
C LEU A 46 2.45 -0.34 -15.54
N PHE A 47 1.82 -1.32 -16.19
CA PHE A 47 1.35 -1.17 -17.57
C PHE A 47 -0.04 -0.56 -17.63
N ALA A 48 -0.94 -1.00 -16.76
CA ALA A 48 -2.31 -0.50 -16.76
C ALA A 48 -2.48 0.81 -15.97
N GLY A 49 -1.49 1.22 -15.16
CA GLY A 49 -1.53 2.45 -14.37
C GLY A 49 -2.62 2.43 -13.30
N ARG A 50 -2.91 1.26 -12.71
CA ARG A 50 -3.99 1.09 -11.73
C ARG A 50 -3.56 0.20 -10.58
N GLU A 51 -4.28 0.32 -9.47
CA GLU A 51 -4.09 -0.55 -8.31
C GLU A 51 -4.56 -1.99 -8.60
N VAL A 52 -3.91 -2.94 -7.93
CA VAL A 52 -4.29 -4.35 -7.85
C VAL A 52 -4.40 -4.70 -6.38
N TRP A 53 -5.58 -5.18 -5.98
CA TRP A 53 -5.86 -5.55 -4.59
C TRP A 53 -5.83 -7.07 -4.44
N PHE A 54 -5.04 -7.55 -3.50
CA PHE A 54 -4.95 -8.96 -3.14
C PHE A 54 -5.71 -9.21 -1.86
N GLN A 55 -6.83 -9.93 -1.96
CA GLN A 55 -7.70 -10.31 -0.85
C GLN A 55 -7.80 -11.83 -0.65
N SER A 56 -7.15 -12.61 -1.52
CA SER A 56 -7.12 -14.07 -1.45
C SER A 56 -5.85 -14.62 -2.11
N GLY A 57 -5.54 -15.89 -1.82
CA GLY A 57 -4.36 -16.60 -2.30
C GLY A 57 -3.14 -16.46 -1.38
N PRO A 58 -1.94 -16.90 -1.83
CA PRO A 58 -0.74 -16.92 -0.98
C PRO A 58 -0.32 -15.52 -0.52
N ALA A 59 -0.24 -15.33 0.80
CA ALA A 59 0.08 -14.02 1.39
C ALA A 59 1.50 -13.53 1.02
N ASP A 60 2.46 -14.46 0.91
CA ASP A 60 3.84 -14.15 0.53
C ASP A 60 3.94 -13.57 -0.90
N VAL A 61 3.14 -14.08 -1.83
CA VAL A 61 3.07 -13.56 -3.21
C VAL A 61 2.48 -12.15 -3.24
N ALA A 62 1.39 -11.93 -2.50
CA ALA A 62 0.73 -10.63 -2.43
C ALA A 62 1.64 -9.55 -1.79
N ILE A 63 2.29 -9.89 -0.67
CA ILE A 63 3.26 -9.01 0.00
C ILE A 63 4.43 -8.73 -0.93
N ARG A 64 4.97 -9.74 -1.62
CA ARG A 64 6.05 -9.56 -2.58
C ARG A 64 5.70 -8.60 -3.70
N ALA A 65 4.49 -8.67 -4.24
CA ALA A 65 4.01 -7.73 -5.25
C ALA A 65 3.86 -6.31 -4.66
N SER A 66 3.32 -6.20 -3.45
CA SER A 66 3.02 -4.94 -2.77
C SER A 66 4.26 -4.14 -2.34
N ILE A 67 5.40 -4.80 -2.10
CA ILE A 67 6.66 -4.14 -1.69
C ILE A 67 7.71 -4.04 -2.81
N ALA A 68 7.33 -4.28 -4.07
CA ALA A 68 8.25 -4.29 -5.20
C ALA A 68 8.62 -2.86 -5.66
N ILE A 69 9.37 -2.14 -4.82
CA ILE A 69 9.76 -0.75 -5.04
C ILE A 69 10.76 -0.68 -6.21
N PRO A 70 10.42 0.01 -7.32
CA PRO A 70 11.33 0.21 -8.44
C PRO A 70 12.67 0.77 -7.94
N SER A 71 13.78 0.29 -8.51
CA SER A 71 15.16 0.59 -8.11
C SER A 71 15.70 -0.15 -6.88
N VAL A 72 14.87 -0.69 -5.98
CA VAL A 72 15.33 -1.47 -4.80
C VAL A 72 14.96 -2.95 -4.93
N ILE A 73 13.71 -3.22 -5.32
CA ILE A 73 13.15 -4.54 -5.50
C ILE A 73 12.56 -4.63 -6.90
N THR A 74 13.00 -5.61 -7.67
CA THR A 74 12.56 -5.79 -9.06
C THR A 74 11.05 -6.02 -9.13
N PRO A 75 10.31 -5.28 -9.99
CA PRO A 75 8.90 -5.53 -10.27
C PRO A 75 8.64 -7.00 -10.62
N VAL A 76 7.45 -7.48 -10.29
CA VAL A 76 7.13 -8.91 -10.38
C VAL A 76 6.05 -9.17 -11.42
N MET A 77 6.27 -10.19 -12.25
CA MET A 77 5.24 -10.69 -13.14
C MET A 77 4.31 -11.62 -12.36
N HIS A 78 3.03 -11.27 -12.29
CA HIS A 78 2.01 -12.10 -11.66
C HIS A 78 0.69 -12.00 -12.43
N ASN A 79 0.11 -13.15 -12.80
CA ASN A 79 -1.14 -13.24 -13.57
C ASN A 79 -1.17 -12.32 -14.82
N GLY A 80 -0.07 -12.27 -15.55
CA GLY A 80 0.07 -11.45 -16.77
C GLY A 80 0.26 -9.95 -16.53
N ARG A 81 0.44 -9.51 -15.28
CA ARG A 81 0.64 -8.10 -14.90
C ARG A 81 2.05 -7.88 -14.40
N LEU A 82 2.62 -6.73 -14.73
CA LEU A 82 3.89 -6.27 -14.15
C LEU A 82 3.58 -5.40 -12.94
N LEU A 83 3.83 -5.93 -11.75
CA LEU A 83 3.43 -5.32 -10.49
C LEU A 83 4.62 -4.70 -9.76
N ALA A 84 4.38 -3.54 -9.19
CA ALA A 84 5.31 -2.81 -8.34
C ALA A 84 4.63 -2.38 -7.04
N ASP A 85 5.40 -1.71 -6.18
CA ASP A 85 4.95 -1.22 -4.89
C ASP A 85 3.63 -0.43 -4.96
N GLY A 86 2.72 -0.71 -4.03
CA GLY A 86 1.40 -0.07 -3.97
C GLY A 86 1.48 1.42 -3.66
N GLY A 87 2.50 1.85 -2.92
CA GLY A 87 2.72 3.24 -2.55
C GLY A 87 3.08 4.16 -3.71
N LEU A 88 3.39 3.61 -4.89
CA LEU A 88 3.56 4.40 -6.12
C LEU A 88 2.26 5.08 -6.58
N LEU A 89 1.13 4.39 -6.43
CA LEU A 89 -0.19 4.92 -6.79
C LEU A 89 -0.99 5.34 -5.56
N ASN A 90 -0.82 4.63 -4.44
CA ASN A 90 -1.63 4.84 -3.25
C ASN A 90 -0.79 4.64 -1.98
N PRO A 91 -0.10 5.70 -1.51
CA PRO A 91 0.77 5.63 -0.34
C PRO A 91 0.03 5.34 0.98
N VAL A 92 -1.27 5.61 1.05
CA VAL A 92 -2.12 5.32 2.21
C VAL A 92 -3.46 4.77 1.73
N PRO A 93 -3.58 3.45 1.51
CA PRO A 93 -4.74 2.87 0.86
C PRO A 93 -5.95 2.80 1.80
N ILE A 94 -6.89 3.73 1.61
CA ILE A 94 -8.17 3.76 2.34
C ILE A 94 -9.27 3.03 1.55
N ALA A 95 -9.27 3.14 0.22
CA ALA A 95 -10.31 2.57 -0.64
C ALA A 95 -10.52 1.05 -0.47
N PRO A 96 -9.47 0.21 -0.27
CA PRO A 96 -9.66 -1.22 -0.02
C PRO A 96 -10.47 -1.54 1.25
N LEU A 97 -10.55 -0.60 2.19
CA LEU A 97 -11.30 -0.74 3.44
C LEU A 97 -12.79 -0.44 3.27
N ALA A 98 -13.25 0.00 2.09
CA ALA A 98 -14.65 0.40 1.89
C ALA A 98 -15.67 -0.72 2.19
N ALA A 99 -15.27 -1.99 2.07
CA ALA A 99 -16.10 -3.14 2.40
C ALA A 99 -15.94 -3.63 3.85
N ALA A 100 -14.99 -3.06 4.61
CA ALA A 100 -14.77 -3.44 6.00
C ALA A 100 -15.81 -2.74 6.89
N SER A 101 -16.55 -3.55 7.66
CA SER A 101 -17.44 -3.04 8.69
C SER A 101 -16.61 -2.62 9.90
N ALA A 102 -16.35 -1.31 10.04
CA ALA A 102 -15.58 -0.76 11.15
C ALA A 102 -16.21 0.55 11.64
N ASP A 103 -16.25 0.75 12.96
CA ASP A 103 -16.73 2.00 13.58
C ASP A 103 -15.76 3.16 13.36
N ALA A 104 -14.47 2.85 13.13
CA ALA A 104 -13.42 3.82 12.87
C ALA A 104 -12.37 3.24 11.92
N THR A 105 -11.79 4.10 11.07
CA THR A 105 -10.65 3.77 10.20
C THR A 105 -9.43 4.55 10.65
N VAL A 106 -8.32 3.83 10.89
CA VAL A 106 -7.03 4.43 11.27
C VAL A 106 -6.06 4.33 10.10
N ALA A 107 -5.62 5.48 9.60
CA ALA A 107 -4.63 5.59 8.53
C ALA A 107 -3.27 6.00 9.11
N VAL A 108 -2.22 5.25 8.80
CA VAL A 108 -0.84 5.52 9.26
C VAL A 108 0.00 5.97 8.07
N SER A 109 0.43 7.24 8.07
CA SER A 109 1.36 7.78 7.07
C SER A 109 2.74 7.97 7.68
N LEU A 110 3.76 7.47 6.98
CA LEU A 110 5.17 7.65 7.35
C LEU A 110 5.80 8.90 6.71
N GLY A 111 5.07 9.59 5.83
CA GLY A 111 5.53 10.79 5.12
C GLY A 111 5.46 12.09 5.93
N GLY A 112 5.36 11.99 7.25
CA GLY A 112 5.25 13.16 8.12
C GLY A 112 6.54 13.98 8.16
N ASP A 113 6.44 15.27 7.85
CA ASP A 113 7.49 16.23 8.19
C ASP A 113 7.62 16.32 9.72
N ARG A 114 8.86 16.35 10.23
CA ARG A 114 9.15 16.57 11.67
C ARG A 114 8.88 18.02 12.11
N LYS A 115 7.86 18.68 11.55
CA LYS A 115 7.50 20.06 11.86
C LYS A 115 6.13 20.08 12.55
N GLY A 116 6.17 19.90 13.86
CA GLY A 116 5.10 20.33 14.75
C GLY A 116 3.95 19.34 14.89
N LEU A 117 3.91 18.70 16.06
CA LEU A 117 2.65 18.38 16.74
C LEU A 117 1.91 19.68 17.13
N SER A 118 1.67 20.59 16.18
CA SER A 118 0.72 21.69 16.39
C SER A 118 -0.66 21.16 16.00
N GLY A 119 -1.44 20.85 17.02
CA GLY A 119 -2.81 20.39 16.88
C GLY A 119 -3.63 21.35 16.01
N ALA A 120 -4.08 20.84 14.87
CA ALA A 120 -5.31 21.24 14.26
C ALA A 120 -5.86 19.97 13.59
N GLY A 121 -6.59 19.17 14.37
CA GLY A 121 -7.51 18.22 13.77
C GLY A 121 -8.53 18.97 12.90
N PRO A 122 -9.18 18.31 11.94
CA PRO A 122 -10.19 18.96 11.10
C PRO A 122 -11.24 19.63 11.99
N ALA A 123 -11.55 20.90 11.71
CA ALA A 123 -12.66 21.58 12.36
C ALA A 123 -13.96 20.93 11.88
N HIS A 124 -14.77 20.48 12.83
CA HIS A 124 -16.14 20.06 12.56
C HIS A 124 -17.03 21.29 12.52
N GLU A 125 -17.47 21.69 11.33
CA GLU A 125 -18.54 22.67 11.17
C GLU A 125 -19.86 21.99 10.79
N SER A 126 -20.95 22.48 11.35
CA SER A 126 -22.31 22.09 10.95
C SER A 126 -22.73 22.89 9.74
N GLY A 127 -23.33 22.24 8.74
CA GLY A 127 -23.97 22.92 7.60
C GLY A 127 -25.28 23.63 7.96
N ALA A 128 -25.62 23.73 9.25
CA ALA A 128 -26.76 24.53 9.71
C ALA A 128 -26.49 26.01 9.40
N LEU A 129 -27.44 26.66 8.70
CA LEU A 129 -27.41 28.10 8.51
C LEU A 129 -27.35 28.78 9.88
N CYS A 130 -26.32 29.58 10.13
CA CYS A 130 -26.27 30.47 11.29
C CYS A 130 -27.52 31.36 11.27
N PRO A 131 -28.40 31.32 12.28
CA PRO A 131 -29.53 32.23 12.34
C PRO A 131 -29.01 33.66 12.53
N GLY A 132 -29.14 34.47 11.48
CA GLY A 132 -29.03 35.94 11.54
C GLY A 132 -27.65 36.48 11.93
N VAL A 133 -26.72 36.51 10.99
CA VAL A 133 -25.63 37.51 11.04
C VAL A 133 -26.06 38.65 10.12
N GLU A 134 -26.64 39.69 10.71
CA GLU A 134 -26.77 41.00 10.07
C GLU A 134 -25.36 41.57 9.87
N TRP A 135 -24.98 41.76 8.63
CA TRP A 135 -23.76 42.49 8.27
C TRP A 135 -24.06 43.98 8.45
N ALA A 136 -23.63 44.55 9.57
CA ALA A 136 -23.51 46.00 9.76
C ALA A 136 -22.12 46.48 9.35
#